data_AF-A0A954FZK8-F1
#
_entry.id   AF-A0A954FZK8-F1
#
_cell.length_a   1.000
_cell.length_b   1.000
_cell.length_c   1.000
_cell.angle_alpha   90.00
_cell.angle_beta   90.00
_cell.angle_gamma   90.00
#
_symmetry.space_group_name_H-M   'P 1'
#
loop_
_entity.id
_entity.type
_entity.pdbx_description
1 polymer ?
#
loop_
_entity_poly.entity_id
_entity_poly.type
_entity_poly.pdbx_seq_one_letter_code
_entity_poly.pdbx_strand_id
1 'polypeptide(L)'
;QSIGVSSTPESLMNRLLSYQNEQVDILASIQTEADAQAAGPRLIKLSEDMAKTSFEFSELQQAKNTPLKDTMALKQEFGEKMKPIAARTLEEIQRIGKNPQLASTVRLIMSESGAARVRVTNELRSNKAKEGVNDDGYSPVTSSTELTNGMRIEFLDPFNQWKKGVISDVRNDGKVKVGHAFDYLDRDQLRIPDE
;
A
#
# COMPACT_ATOMS: atom_id res chain seq x y z
N GLN A 1 10.42 -14.52 14.00
CA GLN A 1 9.58 -14.05 15.12
C GLN A 1 10.17 -12.73 15.62
N SER A 2 9.60 -11.59 15.22
CA SER A 2 10.02 -10.28 15.75
C SER A 2 9.30 -10.02 17.07
N ILE A 3 10.06 -9.58 18.07
CA ILE A 3 9.63 -9.31 19.43
C ILE A 3 8.59 -8.16 19.43
N GLY A 4 7.31 -8.53 19.39
CA GLY A 4 6.33 -8.22 20.43
C GLY A 4 6.23 -6.80 20.99
N VAL A 5 6.19 -5.75 20.17
CA VAL A 5 5.40 -4.56 20.53
C VAL A 5 4.15 -4.62 19.67
N SER A 6 3.00 -4.90 20.29
CA SER A 6 1.72 -4.82 19.57
C SER A 6 1.58 -3.40 19.03
N SER A 7 1.43 -3.27 17.71
CA SER A 7 1.20 -1.97 17.10
C SER A 7 -0.11 -1.38 17.64
N THR A 8 -0.02 -0.22 18.28
CA THR A 8 -1.19 0.55 18.70
C THR A 8 -1.47 1.64 17.67
N PRO A 9 -2.69 2.17 17.60
CA PRO A 9 -2.97 3.31 16.74
C PRO A 9 -2.00 4.47 17.01
N GLU A 10 -1.69 4.77 18.28
CA GLU A 10 -0.76 5.85 18.61
C GLU A 10 0.68 5.54 18.18
N SER A 11 1.17 4.30 18.35
CA SER A 11 2.55 3.96 17.97
C SER A 11 2.76 4.05 16.46
N LEU A 12 1.76 3.68 15.66
CA LEU A 12 1.76 3.82 14.21
C LEU A 12 1.67 5.29 13.76
N MET A 13 0.83 6.10 14.42
CA MET A 13 0.75 7.54 14.14
C MET A 13 2.05 8.27 14.47
N ASN A 14 2.69 7.94 15.60
CA ASN A 14 3.99 8.49 15.97
C ASN A 14 5.07 8.10 14.96
N ARG A 15 5.03 6.86 14.45
CA ARG A 15 5.94 6.42 13.38
C ARG A 15 5.71 7.21 12.08
N LEU A 16 4.45 7.45 11.68
CA LEU A 16 4.14 8.30 10.53
C LEU A 16 4.63 9.74 10.72
N LEU A 17 4.46 10.33 11.91
CA LEU A 17 4.99 11.65 12.25
C LEU A 17 6.53 11.69 12.16
N SER A 18 7.19 10.64 12.65
CA SER A 18 8.65 10.51 12.56
C SER A 18 9.11 10.48 11.10
N TYR A 19 8.44 9.70 10.25
CA TYR A 19 8.78 9.65 8.83
C TYR A 19 8.54 11.00 8.13
N GLN A 20 7.48 11.72 8.49
CA GLN A 20 7.19 13.04 7.90
C GLN A 20 8.26 14.07 8.30
N ASN A 21 8.74 14.04 9.55
CA ASN A 21 9.88 14.86 9.95
C ASN A 21 11.16 14.48 9.20
N GLU A 22 11.46 13.17 9.09
CA GLU A 22 12.63 12.72 8.33
C GLU A 22 12.55 13.18 6.86
N GLN A 23 11.38 13.14 6.25
CA GLN A 23 11.18 13.64 4.89
C GLN A 23 11.55 15.12 4.77
N VAL A 24 11.07 15.95 5.70
CA VAL A 24 11.39 17.39 5.75
C VAL A 24 12.88 17.61 5.94
N ASP A 25 13.51 16.87 6.85
CA ASP A 25 14.93 17.03 7.15
C ASP A 25 15.81 16.60 5.97
N ILE A 26 15.40 15.55 5.23
CA ILE A 26 16.05 15.19 3.96
C ILE A 26 15.92 16.33 2.95
N LEU A 27 14.72 16.88 2.75
CA LEU A 27 14.52 17.98 1.81
C LEU A 27 15.33 19.22 2.20
N ALA A 28 15.38 19.57 3.49
CA ALA A 28 16.18 20.66 4.03
C ALA A 28 17.68 20.47 3.80
N SER A 29 18.17 19.23 3.81
CA SER A 29 19.59 18.93 3.55
C SER A 29 20.02 19.12 2.09
N ILE A 30 19.09 19.19 1.14
CA ILE A 30 19.41 19.34 -0.29
C ILE A 30 19.81 20.78 -0.60
N GLN A 31 21.10 20.98 -0.87
CA GLN A 31 21.67 22.27 -1.31
C GLN A 31 22.18 22.23 -2.75
N THR A 32 22.62 21.05 -3.20
CA THR A 32 23.18 20.79 -4.53
C THR A 32 22.45 19.65 -5.25
N GLU A 33 22.69 19.54 -6.56
CA GLU A 33 22.15 18.42 -7.35
C GLU A 33 22.69 17.07 -6.86
N ALA A 34 23.96 17.02 -6.42
CA ALA A 34 24.55 15.82 -5.85
C ALA A 34 23.83 15.39 -4.55
N ASP A 35 23.48 16.35 -3.69
CA ASP A 35 22.68 16.07 -2.49
C ASP A 35 21.31 15.53 -2.86
N ALA A 36 20.66 16.10 -3.88
CA ALA A 36 19.37 15.62 -4.36
C ALA A 36 19.46 14.17 -4.83
N GLN A 37 20.44 13.85 -5.69
CA GLN A 37 20.65 12.48 -6.19
C GLN A 37 20.93 11.49 -5.05
N ALA A 38 21.75 11.87 -4.06
CA ALA A 38 22.03 11.05 -2.88
C ALA A 38 20.81 10.87 -1.96
N ALA A 39 19.93 11.88 -1.87
CA ALA A 39 18.69 11.83 -1.11
C ALA A 39 17.62 10.94 -1.75
N GLY A 40 17.67 10.73 -3.07
CA GLY A 40 16.67 10.00 -3.85
C GLY A 40 16.30 8.63 -3.27
N PRO A 41 17.26 7.70 -3.10
CA PRO A 41 17.00 6.38 -2.53
C PRO A 41 16.37 6.42 -1.13
N ARG A 42 16.78 7.39 -0.29
CA ARG A 42 16.23 7.55 1.06
C ARG A 42 14.78 8.02 1.01
N LEU A 43 14.44 8.98 0.15
CA LEU A 43 13.07 9.46 -0.03
C LEU A 43 12.14 8.37 -0.61
N ILE A 44 12.65 7.53 -1.51
CA ILE A 44 11.91 6.37 -2.02
C ILE A 44 11.62 5.39 -0.89
N LYS A 45 12.65 4.99 -0.15
CA LYS A 45 12.54 4.04 0.97
C LYS A 45 11.57 4.53 2.04
N LEU A 46 11.66 5.80 2.41
CA LEU A 46 10.80 6.44 3.39
C LEU A 46 9.32 6.42 2.96
N SER A 47 9.04 6.66 1.69
CA SER A 47 7.69 6.56 1.13
C SER A 47 7.12 5.15 1.16
N GLU A 48 7.94 4.12 0.92
CA GLU A 48 7.54 2.72 1.07
C GLU A 48 7.18 2.39 2.53
N ASP A 49 7.99 2.87 3.48
CA ASP A 49 7.78 2.60 4.92
C ASP A 49 6.56 3.36 5.46
N MET A 50 6.31 4.58 4.96
CA MET A 50 5.05 5.30 5.18
C MET A 50 3.84 4.54 4.64
N ALA A 51 3.94 3.93 3.45
CA ALA A 51 2.86 3.12 2.87
C ALA A 51 2.53 1.92 3.76
N LYS A 52 3.54 1.16 4.19
CA LYS A 52 3.38 0.01 5.09
C LYS A 52 2.73 0.40 6.41
N THR A 53 3.21 1.46 7.04
CA THR A 53 2.67 1.94 8.32
C THR A 53 1.23 2.46 8.19
N SER A 54 0.92 3.17 7.09
CA SER A 54 -0.44 3.64 6.82
C SER A 54 -1.42 2.48 6.57
N PHE A 55 -0.94 1.43 5.91
CA PHE A 55 -1.70 0.21 5.67
C PHE A 55 -1.98 -0.51 7.00
N GLU A 56 -0.95 -0.75 7.80
CA GLU A 56 -1.06 -1.37 9.13
C GLU A 56 -2.03 -0.60 10.05
N PHE A 57 -1.98 0.73 10.02
CA PHE A 57 -2.92 1.57 10.78
C PHE A 57 -4.37 1.38 10.33
N SER A 58 -4.59 1.29 9.01
CA SER A 58 -5.92 1.08 8.43
C SER A 58 -6.49 -0.29 8.80
N GLU A 59 -5.66 -1.33 8.74
CA GLU A 59 -6.02 -2.69 9.13
C GLU A 59 -6.37 -2.78 10.62
N LEU A 60 -5.57 -2.13 11.48
CA LEU A 60 -5.81 -2.11 12.92
C LEU A 60 -7.14 -1.44 13.29
N GLN A 61 -7.49 -0.36 12.59
CA GLN A 61 -8.76 0.35 12.76
C GLN A 61 -9.96 -0.54 12.40
N GLN A 62 -9.86 -1.28 11.29
CA GLN A 62 -10.89 -2.22 10.87
C GLN A 62 -11.02 -3.41 11.84
N ALA A 63 -9.90 -4.00 12.25
CA ALA A 63 -9.89 -5.18 13.11
C ALA A 63 -10.43 -4.90 14.53
N LYS A 64 -10.15 -3.71 15.09
CA LYS A 64 -10.53 -3.38 16.47
C LYS A 64 -11.96 -2.88 16.63
N ASN A 65 -12.72 -2.71 15.54
CA ASN A 65 -14.04 -2.05 15.57
C ASN A 65 -14.00 -0.77 16.44
N THR A 66 -12.91 -0.01 16.30
CA THR A 66 -12.61 1.11 17.19
C THR A 66 -13.77 2.10 17.17
N PRO A 67 -14.28 2.56 18.33
CA PRO A 67 -15.36 3.52 18.36
C PRO A 67 -15.05 4.75 17.49
N LEU A 68 -16.05 5.23 16.75
CA LEU A 68 -15.89 6.37 15.84
C LEU A 68 -15.30 7.59 16.57
N LYS A 69 -15.70 7.82 17.82
CA LYS A 69 -15.21 8.91 18.67
C LYS A 69 -13.70 8.85 18.88
N ASP A 70 -13.16 7.67 19.18
CA ASP A 70 -11.72 7.49 19.45
C ASP A 70 -10.92 7.63 18.15
N THR A 71 -11.47 7.13 17.05
CA THR A 71 -10.90 7.33 15.70
C THR A 71 -10.84 8.82 15.33
N MET A 72 -11.89 9.58 15.63
CA MET A 72 -11.93 11.03 15.36
C MET A 72 -10.94 11.80 16.24
N ALA A 73 -10.85 11.47 17.52
CA ALA A 73 -9.89 12.10 18.45
C ALA A 73 -8.45 11.88 17.99
N LEU A 74 -8.10 10.64 17.63
CA LEU A 74 -6.78 10.30 17.08
C LEU A 74 -6.51 11.07 15.78
N LYS A 75 -7.45 11.08 14.83
CA LYS A 75 -7.31 11.85 13.58
C LYS A 75 -7.08 13.34 13.83
N GLN A 76 -7.79 13.92 14.79
CA GLN A 76 -7.63 15.31 15.16
C GLN A 76 -6.23 15.57 15.74
N GLU A 77 -5.78 14.77 16.70
CA GLU A 77 -4.45 14.91 17.31
C GLU A 77 -3.34 14.80 16.25
N PHE A 78 -3.44 13.82 15.36
CA PHE A 78 -2.50 13.67 14.25
C PHE A 78 -2.53 14.87 13.31
N GLY A 79 -3.73 15.35 12.97
CA GLY A 79 -3.89 16.54 12.13
C GLY A 79 -3.20 17.76 12.74
N GLU A 80 -3.38 18.02 14.04
CA GLU A 80 -2.71 19.12 14.74
C GLU A 80 -1.19 18.97 14.74
N LYS A 81 -0.67 17.76 15.03
CA LYS A 81 0.78 17.50 15.01
C LYS A 81 1.38 17.57 13.59
N MET A 82 0.60 17.25 12.57
CA MET A 82 1.04 17.28 11.17
C MET A 82 1.10 18.69 10.59
N LYS A 83 0.28 19.64 11.05
CA LYS A 83 0.26 21.02 10.53
C LYS A 83 1.64 21.68 10.47
N PRO A 84 2.45 21.74 11.54
CA PRO A 84 3.76 22.38 11.49
C PRO A 84 4.73 21.64 10.56
N ILE A 85 4.64 20.30 10.49
CA ILE A 85 5.47 19.49 9.59
C ILE A 85 5.12 19.81 8.15
N ALA A 86 3.83 19.82 7.80
CA ALA A 86 3.35 20.12 6.45
C ALA A 86 3.72 21.55 6.00
N ALA A 87 3.69 22.52 6.92
CA ALA A 87 4.15 23.88 6.64
C ALA A 87 5.65 23.89 6.28
N ARG A 88 6.49 23.23 7.09
CA ARG A 88 7.94 23.09 6.80
C ARG A 88 8.18 22.34 5.48
N THR A 89 7.45 21.26 5.20
CA THR A 89 7.56 20.53 3.93
C THR A 89 7.28 21.46 2.74
N LEU A 90 6.23 22.29 2.84
CA LEU A 90 5.87 23.22 1.78
C LEU A 90 6.96 24.29 1.59
N GLU A 91 7.51 24.83 2.67
CA GLU A 91 8.62 25.78 2.63
C GLU A 91 9.84 25.20 1.91
N GLU A 92 10.21 23.96 2.22
CA GLU A 92 11.35 23.28 1.59
C GLU A 92 11.09 22.97 0.11
N ILE A 93 9.89 22.52 -0.25
CA ILE A 93 9.50 22.32 -1.65
C ILE A 93 9.57 23.64 -2.43
N GLN A 94 9.09 24.75 -1.85
CA GLN A 94 9.16 26.06 -2.47
C GLN A 94 10.61 26.56 -2.62
N ARG A 95 11.46 26.36 -1.60
CA ARG A 95 12.89 26.68 -1.65
C ARG A 95 13.57 25.94 -2.81
N ILE A 96 13.36 24.63 -2.89
CA ILE A 96 13.89 23.78 -3.96
C ILE A 96 13.35 24.23 -5.33
N GLY A 97 12.04 24.49 -5.43
CA GLY A 97 11.39 24.92 -6.67
C GLY A 97 11.89 26.26 -7.21
N LYS A 98 12.40 27.15 -6.33
CA LYS A 98 13.02 28.42 -6.71
C LYS A 98 14.45 28.26 -7.23
N ASN A 99 15.09 27.10 -7.08
CA ASN A 99 16.41 26.81 -7.61
C ASN A 99 16.30 25.94 -8.88
N PRO A 100 16.50 26.50 -10.09
CA PRO A 100 16.36 25.75 -11.35
C PRO A 100 17.28 24.53 -11.46
N GLN A 101 18.45 24.56 -10.81
CA GLN A 101 19.40 23.44 -10.83
C GLN A 101 18.93 22.25 -9.98
N LEU A 102 18.06 22.47 -8.99
CA LEU A 102 17.54 21.41 -8.11
C LEU A 102 16.14 20.96 -8.53
N ALA A 103 15.35 21.87 -9.11
CA ALA A 103 13.92 21.68 -9.31
C ALA A 103 13.57 20.48 -10.19
N SER A 104 14.33 20.21 -11.26
CA SER A 104 14.12 19.06 -12.14
C SER A 104 14.43 17.73 -11.42
N THR A 105 15.61 17.65 -10.81
CA THR A 105 16.12 16.44 -10.14
C THR A 105 15.24 16.05 -8.96
N VAL A 106 14.88 17.01 -8.09
CA VAL A 106 14.00 16.74 -6.96
C VAL A 106 12.59 16.36 -7.42
N ARG A 107 12.07 16.97 -8.50
CA ARG A 107 10.75 16.59 -9.04
C ARG A 107 10.72 15.13 -9.51
N LEU A 108 11.76 14.67 -10.20
CA LEU A 108 11.87 13.28 -10.63
C LEU A 108 11.87 12.34 -9.42
N ILE A 109 12.71 12.63 -8.42
CA ILE A 109 12.80 11.84 -7.19
C ILE A 109 11.45 11.77 -6.46
N MET A 110 10.76 12.90 -6.33
CA MET A 110 9.44 12.93 -5.68
C MET A 110 8.40 12.13 -6.47
N SER A 111 8.47 12.15 -7.80
CA SER A 111 7.63 11.31 -8.65
C SER A 111 7.91 9.82 -8.46
N GLU A 112 9.18 9.42 -8.43
CA GLU A 112 9.59 8.02 -8.20
C GLU A 112 9.21 7.55 -6.79
N SER A 113 9.41 8.40 -5.78
CA SER A 113 9.00 8.16 -4.40
C SER A 113 7.48 7.96 -4.29
N GLY A 114 6.69 8.81 -4.98
CA GLY A 114 5.24 8.65 -5.11
C GLY A 114 4.84 7.34 -5.80
N ALA A 115 5.51 6.98 -6.89
CA ALA A 115 5.27 5.72 -7.59
C ALA A 115 5.60 4.50 -6.72
N ALA A 116 6.70 4.53 -5.97
CA ALA A 116 7.07 3.47 -5.03
C ALA A 116 6.01 3.30 -3.93
N ARG A 117 5.51 4.40 -3.36
CA ARG A 117 4.40 4.39 -2.40
C ARG A 117 3.16 3.70 -2.97
N VAL A 118 2.77 4.02 -4.21
CA VAL A 118 1.61 3.43 -4.87
C VAL A 118 1.81 1.94 -5.10
N ARG A 119 2.99 1.52 -5.60
CA ARG A 119 3.31 0.10 -5.81
C ARG A 119 3.18 -0.70 -4.52
N VAL A 120 3.81 -0.25 -3.43
CA VAL A 120 3.76 -0.94 -2.14
C VAL A 120 2.33 -0.97 -1.59
N THR A 121 1.57 0.12 -1.72
CA THR A 121 0.17 0.16 -1.26
C THR A 121 -0.69 -0.85 -2.03
N ASN A 122 -0.52 -0.95 -3.35
CA ASN A 122 -1.26 -1.89 -4.19
C ASN A 122 -0.86 -3.34 -3.87
N GLU A 123 0.42 -3.61 -3.67
CA GLU A 123 0.92 -4.93 -3.27
C GLU A 123 0.32 -5.36 -1.92
N LEU A 124 0.34 -4.49 -0.91
CA LEU A 124 -0.24 -4.77 0.40
C LEU A 124 -1.76 -5.05 0.31
N ARG A 125 -2.50 -4.25 -0.45
CA ARG A 125 -3.94 -4.46 -0.67
C ARG A 125 -4.23 -5.77 -1.39
N SER A 126 -3.46 -6.08 -2.43
CA SER A 126 -3.57 -7.35 -3.16
C SER A 126 -3.29 -8.53 -2.23
N ASN A 127 -2.18 -8.50 -1.49
CA ASN A 127 -1.82 -9.57 -0.55
C ASN A 127 -2.89 -9.75 0.53
N LYS A 128 -3.44 -8.66 1.06
CA LYS A 128 -4.53 -8.72 2.02
C LYS A 128 -5.81 -9.33 1.45
N ALA A 129 -6.19 -8.96 0.25
CA ALA A 129 -7.38 -9.52 -0.39
C ALA A 129 -7.22 -11.03 -0.68
N LYS A 130 -6.01 -11.46 -1.01
CA LYS A 130 -5.65 -12.87 -1.19
C LYS A 130 -5.77 -13.70 0.09
N GLU A 131 -5.71 -13.11 1.29
CA GLU A 131 -5.97 -13.84 2.54
C GLU A 131 -7.39 -14.46 2.56
N GLY A 132 -8.34 -13.84 1.85
CA GLY A 132 -9.72 -14.31 1.75
C GLY A 132 -9.91 -15.59 0.93
N VAL A 133 -8.85 -16.19 0.37
CA VAL A 133 -8.95 -17.53 -0.25
C VAL A 133 -9.38 -18.61 0.74
N ASN A 134 -9.20 -18.38 2.04
CA ASN A 134 -9.57 -19.29 3.13
C ASN A 134 -10.77 -18.78 3.95
N ASP A 135 -11.56 -17.84 3.43
CA ASP A 135 -12.78 -17.39 4.12
C ASP A 135 -13.76 -18.55 4.28
N ASP A 136 -14.51 -18.58 5.38
CA ASP A 136 -15.52 -19.61 5.65
C ASP A 136 -16.49 -19.77 4.46
N GLY A 137 -16.70 -21.01 4.03
CA GLY A 137 -17.53 -21.34 2.86
C GLY A 137 -16.79 -21.25 1.52
N TYR A 138 -15.46 -21.17 1.54
CA TYR A 138 -14.62 -21.25 0.35
C TYR A 138 -13.38 -22.13 0.57
N SER A 139 -13.02 -22.85 -0.50
CA SER A 139 -11.81 -23.63 -0.62
C SER A 139 -10.77 -22.94 -1.52
N PRO A 140 -9.49 -22.88 -1.09
CA PRO A 140 -8.43 -22.28 -1.91
C PRO A 140 -8.09 -23.12 -3.13
N VAL A 141 -7.72 -22.45 -4.23
CA VAL A 141 -7.20 -23.13 -5.42
C VAL A 141 -5.70 -23.40 -5.24
N THR A 142 -5.34 -24.68 -5.13
CA THR A 142 -3.95 -25.15 -4.99
C THR A 142 -3.43 -25.66 -6.33
N SER A 143 -2.16 -26.03 -6.43
CA SER A 143 -1.59 -26.62 -7.65
C SER A 143 -2.24 -27.95 -8.06
N SER A 144 -2.81 -28.70 -7.11
CA SER A 144 -3.53 -29.96 -7.36
C SER A 144 -5.02 -29.78 -7.67
N THR A 145 -5.56 -28.56 -7.52
CA THR A 145 -6.97 -28.30 -7.85
C THR A 145 -7.17 -28.40 -9.36
N GLU A 146 -8.01 -29.33 -9.81
CA GLU A 146 -8.39 -29.42 -11.22
C GLU A 146 -9.35 -28.28 -11.58
N LEU A 147 -9.02 -27.51 -12.61
CA LEU A 147 -9.80 -26.37 -13.07
C LEU A 147 -10.22 -26.61 -14.51
N THR A 148 -11.50 -26.40 -14.81
CA THR A 148 -12.07 -26.67 -16.14
C THR A 148 -12.93 -25.51 -16.61
N ASN A 149 -13.02 -25.35 -17.93
CA ASN A 149 -13.90 -24.34 -18.54
C ASN A 149 -15.35 -24.59 -18.15
N GLY A 150 -16.07 -23.54 -17.78
CA GLY A 150 -17.46 -23.61 -17.31
C GLY A 150 -17.61 -23.77 -15.79
N MET A 151 -16.52 -24.02 -15.05
CA MET A 151 -16.55 -24.10 -13.58
C MET A 151 -16.92 -22.74 -12.96
N ARG A 152 -17.82 -22.76 -11.98
CA ARG A 152 -18.16 -21.58 -11.17
C ARG A 152 -17.08 -21.37 -10.10
N ILE A 153 -16.63 -20.14 -9.98
CA ILE A 153 -15.53 -19.79 -9.07
C ILE A 153 -15.71 -18.35 -8.58
N GLU A 154 -15.03 -17.98 -7.51
CA GLU A 154 -14.79 -16.57 -7.19
C GLU A 154 -13.36 -16.18 -7.50
N PHE A 155 -13.18 -14.94 -7.95
CA PHE A 155 -11.88 -14.39 -8.31
C PHE A 155 -11.71 -12.98 -7.77
N LEU A 156 -10.46 -12.56 -7.55
CA LEU A 156 -10.13 -11.18 -7.22
C LEU A 156 -10.15 -10.31 -8.48
N ASP A 157 -11.00 -9.28 -8.48
CA ASP A 157 -11.03 -8.27 -9.54
C ASP A 157 -9.88 -7.24 -9.40
N PRO A 158 -9.66 -6.33 -10.38
CA PRO A 158 -8.62 -5.31 -10.30
C PRO A 158 -8.76 -4.32 -9.13
N PHE A 159 -9.91 -4.30 -8.45
CA PHE A 159 -10.15 -3.50 -7.25
C PHE A 159 -9.95 -4.30 -5.96
N ASN A 160 -9.38 -5.52 -6.06
CA ASN A 160 -9.15 -6.45 -4.97
C ASN A 160 -10.44 -6.89 -4.27
N GLN A 161 -11.53 -7.04 -5.02
CA GLN A 161 -12.80 -7.55 -4.51
C GLN A 161 -13.05 -8.96 -5.06
N TRP A 162 -13.50 -9.86 -4.19
CA TRP A 162 -13.97 -11.17 -4.61
C TRP A 162 -15.28 -11.04 -5.40
N LYS A 163 -15.30 -11.59 -6.62
CA LYS A 163 -16.45 -11.61 -7.53
C LYS A 163 -16.72 -13.02 -8.01
N LYS A 164 -18.00 -13.35 -8.14
CA LYS A 164 -18.45 -14.60 -8.78
C LYS A 164 -18.20 -14.54 -10.28
N GLY A 165 -17.75 -15.65 -10.84
CA GLY A 165 -17.48 -15.79 -12.26
C GLY A 165 -17.50 -17.25 -12.70
N VAL A 166 -17.23 -17.43 -13.99
CA VAL A 166 -17.14 -18.74 -14.64
C VAL A 166 -15.82 -18.80 -15.40
N ILE A 167 -15.06 -19.88 -15.23
CA ILE A 167 -13.81 -20.09 -15.95
C ILE A 167 -14.11 -20.16 -17.45
N SER A 168 -13.44 -19.30 -18.22
CA SER A 168 -13.55 -19.25 -19.69
C SER A 168 -12.35 -19.87 -20.38
N ASP A 169 -11.18 -19.91 -19.73
CA ASP A 169 -9.97 -20.53 -20.25
C ASP A 169 -9.00 -20.92 -19.12
N VAL A 170 -8.23 -22.00 -19.32
CA VAL A 170 -7.18 -22.47 -18.41
C VAL A 170 -5.92 -22.74 -19.23
N ARG A 171 -4.84 -22.01 -18.94
CA ARG A 171 -3.56 -22.18 -19.64
C ARG A 171 -2.73 -23.32 -19.07
N ASN A 172 -1.79 -23.80 -19.89
CA ASN A 172 -0.83 -24.83 -19.52
C ASN A 172 0.11 -24.41 -18.36
N ASP A 173 0.34 -23.11 -18.18
CA ASP A 173 1.11 -22.56 -17.05
C ASP A 173 0.29 -22.50 -15.75
N GLY A 174 -0.96 -22.95 -15.77
CA GLY A 174 -1.86 -22.98 -14.64
C GLY A 174 -2.60 -21.67 -14.36
N LYS A 175 -2.39 -20.62 -15.16
CA LYS A 175 -3.14 -19.37 -15.06
C LYS A 175 -4.53 -19.50 -15.68
N VAL A 176 -5.49 -18.75 -15.14
CA VAL A 176 -6.91 -18.95 -15.44
C VAL A 176 -7.56 -17.65 -15.88
N LYS A 177 -8.43 -17.72 -16.89
CA LYS A 177 -9.29 -16.61 -17.27
C LYS A 177 -10.71 -16.85 -16.74
N VAL A 178 -11.28 -15.86 -16.07
CA VAL A 178 -12.63 -15.94 -15.49
C VAL A 178 -13.52 -14.86 -16.10
N GLY A 179 -14.58 -15.26 -16.80
CA GLY A 179 -15.53 -14.35 -17.44
C GLY A 179 -14.87 -13.27 -18.31
N HIS A 180 -15.16 -11.99 -18.01
CA HIS A 180 -14.60 -10.81 -18.66
C HIS A 180 -13.34 -10.26 -17.96
N ALA A 181 -12.66 -11.05 -17.12
CA ALA A 181 -11.38 -10.63 -16.53
C ALA A 181 -10.42 -10.16 -17.64
N PHE A 182 -9.82 -8.99 -17.43
CA PHE A 182 -8.90 -8.35 -18.39
C PHE A 182 -7.66 -9.22 -18.60
N ASP A 183 -7.16 -9.84 -17.53
CA ASP A 183 -5.93 -10.64 -17.51
C ASP A 183 -6.18 -12.08 -17.03
N TYR A 184 -5.18 -12.93 -17.26
CA TYR A 184 -5.11 -14.27 -16.67
C TYR A 184 -4.66 -14.17 -15.22
N LEU A 185 -5.38 -14.85 -14.35
CA LEU A 185 -5.22 -14.82 -12.90
C LEU A 185 -4.37 -15.99 -12.42
N ASP A 186 -3.57 -15.72 -11.39
CA ASP A 186 -2.87 -16.76 -10.64
C ASP A 186 -3.85 -17.49 -9.70
N ARG A 187 -3.48 -18.71 -9.29
CA ARG A 187 -4.36 -19.56 -8.47
C ARG A 187 -4.67 -18.95 -7.10
N ASP A 188 -3.75 -18.16 -6.54
CA ASP A 188 -3.96 -17.44 -5.28
C ASP A 188 -4.94 -16.25 -5.41
N GLN A 189 -5.42 -15.96 -6.61
CA GLN A 189 -6.49 -14.99 -6.89
C GLN A 189 -7.84 -15.65 -7.13
N LEU A 190 -7.95 -16.96 -6.87
CA LEU A 190 -9.12 -17.78 -7.13
C LEU A 190 -9.52 -18.55 -5.86
N ARG A 191 -10.83 -18.72 -5.66
CA ARG A 191 -11.39 -19.57 -4.59
C ARG A 191 -12.67 -20.24 -5.05
N ILE A 192 -12.91 -21.46 -4.59
CA ILE A 192 -14.09 -22.26 -4.97
C ILE A 192 -15.09 -22.20 -3.82
N PRO A 193 -16.37 -21.82 -4.05
CA PRO A 193 -17.39 -21.91 -3.01
C PRO A 193 -17.55 -23.35 -2.51
N ASP A 194 -17.56 -23.54 -1.19
CA ASP A 194 -17.91 -24.82 -0.57
C ASP A 194 -19.41 -25.07 -0.79
N GLU A 195 -19.78 -26.27 -1.23
CA GLU A 195 -21.17 -26.67 -1.44
C GLU A 195 -21.95 -26.92 -0.13
#